data_AF-A0A8J6T5S7-F1
#
_entry.id   AF-A0A8J6T5S7-F1
#
_cell.length_a   1.000
_cell.length_b   1.000
_cell.length_c   1.000
_cell.angle_alpha   90.00
_cell.angle_beta   90.00
_cell.angle_gamma   90.00
#
_symmetry.space_group_name_H-M   'P 1'
#
loop_
_entity.id
_entity.type
_entity.pdbx_description
1 polymer ?
#
loop_
_entity_poly.entity_id
_entity_poly.type
_entity_poly.pdbx_seq_one_letter_code
_entity_poly.pdbx_strand_id
1 'polypeptide(L)'
;MSDMFCFQCQEAAKGTGCTIKGVCGKTSEVSNLQDLLIYTLKGIAIFSDKGREVGVSTKVADRFIMESLFATITNANFDHDSFVQKIREGITYRDNLKAELDRLGVSADHETHDASLWNVSADSEL
;
A
#
# COMPACT_ATOMS: atom_id res chain seq x y z
N MET A 1 6.96 -18.42 -14.29
CA MET A 1 6.39 -17.26 -13.56
C MET A 1 7.51 -16.25 -13.39
N SER A 2 7.18 -14.96 -13.39
CA SER A 2 8.14 -13.88 -13.09
C SER A 2 8.10 -13.59 -11.59
N ASP A 3 9.26 -13.38 -10.98
CA ASP A 3 9.38 -13.21 -9.52
C ASP A 3 8.96 -11.80 -9.05
N MET A 4 8.83 -10.86 -9.98
CA MET A 4 8.33 -9.49 -9.79
C MET A 4 7.85 -8.89 -11.11
N PHE A 5 7.23 -7.71 -11.08
CA PHE A 5 7.08 -6.83 -12.25
C PHE A 5 7.16 -5.36 -11.85
N CYS A 6 8.21 -4.65 -12.27
CA CYS A 6 8.37 -3.21 -12.00
C CYS A 6 8.88 -2.46 -13.24
N PHE A 7 8.14 -1.42 -13.64
CA PHE A 7 8.40 -0.64 -14.86
C PHE A 7 8.36 0.89 -14.66
N GLN A 8 8.40 1.37 -13.41
CA GLN A 8 8.15 2.78 -13.11
C GLN A 8 9.26 3.74 -13.54
N CYS A 9 10.49 3.25 -13.74
CA CYS A 9 11.63 4.08 -14.11
C CYS A 9 12.04 3.88 -15.56
N GLN A 10 12.72 4.89 -16.12
CA GLN A 10 13.21 4.89 -17.49
C GLN A 10 14.21 3.75 -17.76
N GLU A 11 14.97 3.32 -16.75
CA GLU A 11 15.99 2.27 -16.85
C GLU A 11 15.43 0.83 -16.73
N ALA A 12 14.11 0.65 -16.72
CA ALA A 12 13.50 -0.68 -16.64
C ALA A 12 14.07 -1.63 -17.71
N ALA A 13 14.30 -2.89 -17.35
CA ALA A 13 14.96 -3.86 -18.21
C ALA A 13 14.28 -3.94 -19.60
N LYS A 14 15.10 -3.82 -20.66
CA LYS A 14 14.68 -3.79 -22.08
C LYS A 14 13.68 -2.68 -22.43
N GLY A 15 13.49 -1.68 -21.56
CA GLY A 15 12.47 -0.66 -21.71
C GLY A 15 11.03 -1.17 -21.52
N THR A 16 10.85 -2.38 -20.97
CA THR A 16 9.53 -3.02 -20.82
C THR A 16 9.15 -3.32 -19.38
N GLY A 17 10.11 -3.66 -18.53
CA GLY A 17 9.86 -4.01 -17.13
C GLY A 17 10.89 -4.98 -16.57
N CYS A 18 11.21 -4.82 -15.29
CA CYS A 18 12.08 -5.73 -14.55
C CYS A 18 11.26 -6.90 -14.01
N THR A 19 11.66 -8.14 -14.31
CA THR A 19 10.89 -9.36 -13.98
C THR A 19 11.58 -10.37 -13.07
N ILE A 20 12.84 -10.11 -12.69
CA ILE A 20 13.67 -10.97 -11.83
C ILE A 20 14.31 -10.11 -10.73
N LYS A 21 15.01 -9.06 -11.15
CA LYS A 21 15.58 -8.04 -10.27
C LYS A 21 15.53 -6.69 -10.97
N GLY A 22 15.32 -5.62 -10.23
CA GLY A 22 15.37 -4.25 -10.74
C GLY A 22 16.78 -3.87 -11.22
N VAL A 23 16.88 -3.15 -12.34
CA VAL A 23 18.15 -2.55 -12.79
C VAL A 23 18.72 -1.60 -11.73
N CYS A 24 17.85 -0.94 -10.97
CA CYS A 24 18.20 -0.12 -9.81
C CYS A 24 18.69 -0.91 -8.58
N GLY A 25 18.73 -2.24 -8.63
CA GLY A 25 19.16 -3.10 -7.53
C GLY A 25 18.03 -3.62 -6.64
N LYS A 26 16.78 -3.14 -6.79
CA LYS A 26 15.60 -3.62 -6.05
C LYS A 26 15.40 -5.12 -6.25
N THR A 27 15.33 -5.90 -5.17
CA THR A 27 15.06 -7.34 -5.23
C THR A 27 13.59 -7.62 -5.52
N SER A 28 13.27 -8.86 -5.91
CA SER A 28 11.90 -9.32 -6.14
C SER A 28 11.03 -9.16 -4.89
N GLU A 29 11.56 -9.52 -3.73
CA GLU A 29 10.87 -9.47 -2.44
C GLU A 29 10.49 -8.03 -2.08
N VAL A 30 11.46 -7.10 -2.15
CA VAL A 30 11.19 -5.68 -1.89
C VAL A 30 10.22 -5.10 -2.93
N SER A 31 10.28 -5.54 -4.19
CA SER A 31 9.30 -5.09 -5.19
C SER A 31 7.89 -5.55 -4.86
N ASN A 32 7.71 -6.81 -4.48
CA ASN A 32 6.40 -7.37 -4.16
C ASN A 32 5.82 -6.74 -2.87
N LEU A 33 6.67 -6.41 -1.89
CA LEU A 33 6.26 -5.64 -0.71
C LEU A 33 5.86 -4.20 -1.06
N GLN A 34 6.55 -3.55 -2.01
CA GLN A 34 6.11 -2.24 -2.50
C GLN A 34 4.73 -2.34 -3.18
N ASP A 35 4.48 -3.38 -3.97
CA ASP A 35 3.18 -3.62 -4.60
C ASP A 35 2.08 -3.85 -3.54
N LEU A 36 2.37 -4.66 -2.52
CA LEU A 36 1.43 -4.93 -1.42
C LEU A 36 1.17 -3.67 -0.58
N LEU A 37 2.19 -2.85 -0.33
CA LEU A 37 2.01 -1.55 0.33
C LEU A 37 1.08 -0.67 -0.49
N ILE A 38 1.31 -0.50 -1.79
CA ILE A 38 0.42 0.28 -2.67
C ILE A 38 -1.01 -0.25 -2.63
N TYR A 39 -1.19 -1.57 -2.66
CA TYR A 39 -2.50 -2.20 -2.54
C TYR A 39 -3.17 -1.91 -1.18
N THR A 40 -2.40 -1.93 -0.08
CA THR A 40 -2.87 -1.51 1.25
C THR A 40 -3.34 -0.06 1.26
N LEU A 41 -2.57 0.84 0.64
CA LEU A 41 -2.91 2.26 0.58
C LEU A 41 -4.22 2.52 -0.17
N LYS A 42 -4.55 1.70 -1.18
CA LYS A 42 -5.87 1.77 -1.85
C LYS A 42 -7.02 1.47 -0.88
N GLY A 43 -6.85 0.49 0.01
CA GLY A 43 -7.80 0.19 1.08
C GLY A 43 -8.00 1.36 2.04
N ILE A 44 -6.91 2.03 2.45
CA ILE A 44 -7.00 3.25 3.27
C ILE A 44 -7.75 4.35 2.50
N ALA A 45 -7.43 4.54 1.22
CA ALA A 45 -8.02 5.59 0.41
C ALA A 45 -9.54 5.45 0.27
N ILE A 46 -10.08 4.24 0.14
CA ILE A 46 -11.52 3.95 0.10
C ILE A 46 -12.22 4.55 1.33
N PHE A 47 -11.74 4.26 2.53
CA PHE A 47 -12.37 4.75 3.76
C PHE A 47 -12.04 6.23 4.03
N SER A 48 -10.83 6.69 3.69
CA SER A 48 -10.48 8.11 3.79
C SER A 48 -11.38 8.98 2.91
N ASP A 49 -11.70 8.53 1.69
CA ASP A 49 -12.55 9.31 0.80
C ASP A 49 -13.94 9.50 1.39
N LYS A 50 -14.56 8.41 1.85
CA LYS A 50 -15.85 8.50 2.54
C LYS A 50 -15.77 9.32 3.83
N GLY A 51 -14.69 9.17 4.59
CA GLY A 51 -14.44 9.96 5.80
C GLY A 51 -14.49 11.46 5.55
N ARG A 52 -13.88 11.92 4.45
CA ARG A 52 -13.90 13.34 4.08
C ARG A 52 -15.31 13.86 3.78
N GLU A 53 -16.16 13.05 3.13
CA GLU A 53 -17.55 13.44 2.83
C GLU A 53 -18.38 13.68 4.10
N VAL A 54 -18.13 12.90 5.15
CA VAL A 54 -18.89 12.95 6.41
C VAL A 54 -18.18 13.72 7.53
N GLY A 55 -17.08 14.40 7.21
CA GLY A 55 -16.36 15.26 8.15
C GLY A 55 -15.44 14.52 9.15
N VAL A 56 -15.16 13.23 8.93
CA VAL A 56 -14.13 12.49 9.67
C VAL A 56 -12.75 12.96 9.24
N SER A 57 -11.88 13.27 10.20
CA SER A 57 -10.52 13.73 9.90
C SER A 57 -9.64 12.59 9.39
N THR A 58 -9.11 12.75 8.17
CA THR A 58 -8.19 11.78 7.53
C THR A 58 -6.72 12.20 7.57
N LYS A 59 -6.38 13.35 8.15
CA LYS A 59 -5.04 13.96 8.06
C LYS A 59 -3.86 13.02 8.36
N VAL A 60 -4.02 12.16 9.37
CA VAL A 60 -2.96 11.21 9.76
C VAL A 60 -2.81 10.11 8.70
N ALA A 61 -3.93 9.57 8.19
CA ALA A 61 -3.93 8.60 7.11
C ALA A 61 -3.41 9.22 5.80
N ASP A 62 -3.77 10.47 5.49
CA ASP A 62 -3.30 11.19 4.31
C ASP A 62 -1.77 11.36 4.34
N ARG A 63 -1.22 11.77 5.49
CA ARG A 63 0.24 11.85 5.68
C ARG A 63 0.90 10.49 5.50
N PHE A 64 0.33 9.45 6.11
CA PHE A 64 0.85 8.09 5.99
C PHE A 64 0.86 7.58 4.54
N ILE A 65 -0.21 7.86 3.78
CA ILE A 65 -0.28 7.56 2.34
C ILE A 65 0.86 8.27 1.61
N MET A 66 1.06 9.56 1.84
CA MET A 66 2.11 10.33 1.16
C MET A 66 3.52 9.81 1.47
N GLU A 67 3.82 9.54 2.74
CA GLU A 67 5.13 8.99 3.15
C GLU A 67 5.35 7.59 2.58
N SER A 68 4.30 6.77 2.51
CA SER A 68 4.36 5.41 1.96
C SER A 68 4.53 5.41 0.44
N LEU A 69 3.80 6.26 -0.28
CA LEU A 69 4.00 6.47 -1.72
C LEU A 69 5.44 6.90 -2.02
N PHE A 70 5.98 7.84 -1.24
CA PHE A 70 7.36 8.28 -1.43
C PHE A 70 8.38 7.16 -1.22
N ALA A 71 8.16 6.29 -0.23
CA ALA A 71 9.03 5.13 0.00
C ALA A 71 9.07 4.14 -1.17
N THR A 72 8.04 4.11 -2.03
CA THR A 72 7.98 3.23 -3.22
C THR A 72 8.62 3.81 -4.49
N ILE A 73 9.04 5.08 -4.46
CA ILE A 73 9.73 5.71 -5.60
C ILE A 73 11.11 5.07 -5.81
N THR A 74 11.56 5.04 -7.06
CA THR A 74 12.88 4.51 -7.45
C THR A 74 13.99 5.12 -6.62
N ASN A 75 14.84 4.27 -6.04
CA ASN A 75 15.98 4.63 -5.19
C ASN A 75 15.64 5.33 -3.86
N ALA A 76 14.37 5.29 -3.41
CA ALA A 76 13.97 5.89 -2.14
C ALA A 76 14.23 4.97 -0.93
N ASN A 77 13.78 3.71 -1.00
CA ASN A 77 13.95 2.75 0.09
C ASN A 77 14.07 1.31 -0.44
N PHE A 78 15.04 0.58 0.10
CA PHE A 78 15.32 -0.83 -0.22
C PHE A 78 15.24 -1.75 1.01
N ASP A 79 14.89 -1.20 2.18
CA ASP A 79 14.79 -1.95 3.43
C ASP A 79 13.49 -2.76 3.47
N HIS A 80 13.65 -4.09 3.44
CA HIS A 80 12.56 -5.06 3.50
C HIS A 80 11.66 -4.87 4.73
N ASP A 81 12.26 -4.78 5.92
CA ASP A 81 11.53 -4.77 7.18
C ASP A 81 10.77 -3.45 7.35
N SER A 82 11.31 -2.36 6.79
CA SER A 82 10.60 -1.09 6.70
C SER A 82 9.28 -1.20 5.94
N PHE A 83 9.23 -1.97 4.84
CA PHE A 83 7.99 -2.18 4.09
C PHE A 83 7.02 -3.10 4.83
N VAL A 84 7.50 -4.18 5.45
CA VAL A 84 6.68 -5.07 6.30
C VAL A 84 6.00 -4.28 7.42
N GLN A 85 6.76 -3.42 8.11
CA GLN A 85 6.20 -2.55 9.14
C GLN A 85 5.15 -1.58 8.58
N LYS A 86 5.44 -0.92 7.46
CA LYS A 86 4.48 0.00 6.82
C LYS A 86 3.19 -0.69 6.40
N ILE A 87 3.24 -1.92 5.90
CA ILE A 87 2.03 -2.66 5.52
C ILE A 87 1.15 -2.91 6.75
N ARG A 88 1.73 -3.35 7.88
CA ARG A 88 1.01 -3.54 9.15
C ARG A 88 0.39 -2.26 9.68
N GLU A 89 1.15 -1.17 9.66
CA GLU A 89 0.65 0.16 10.03
C GLU A 89 -0.49 0.58 9.11
N GLY A 90 -0.37 0.33 7.80
CA GLY A 90 -1.39 0.64 6.80
C GLY A 90 -2.71 -0.10 7.04
N ILE A 91 -2.65 -1.39 7.36
CA ILE A 91 -3.84 -2.18 7.76
C ILE A 91 -4.49 -1.56 9.00
N THR A 92 -3.70 -1.15 9.99
CA THR A 92 -4.20 -0.51 11.22
C THR A 92 -4.91 0.82 10.89
N TYR A 93 -4.34 1.65 10.01
CA TYR A 93 -4.99 2.90 9.57
C TYR A 93 -6.32 2.64 8.85
N ARG A 94 -6.33 1.66 7.94
CA ARG A 94 -7.53 1.26 7.21
C ARG A 94 -8.63 0.80 8.16
N ASP A 95 -8.32 -0.12 9.07
CA ASP A 95 -9.30 -0.74 9.96
C ASP A 95 -9.85 0.28 10.97
N ASN A 96 -9.02 1.22 11.43
CA ASN A 96 -9.46 2.32 12.30
C ASN A 96 -10.44 3.27 11.59
N LEU A 97 -10.16 3.63 10.34
CA LEU A 97 -11.06 4.46 9.53
C LEU A 97 -12.38 3.74 9.27
N LYS A 98 -12.33 2.47 8.87
CA LYS A 98 -13.52 1.64 8.69
C LYS A 98 -14.37 1.59 9.95
N ALA A 99 -13.75 1.31 11.10
CA ALA A 99 -14.46 1.24 12.37
C ALA A 99 -15.10 2.57 12.79
N GLU A 100 -14.49 3.71 12.45
CA GLU A 100 -15.09 5.03 12.68
C GLU A 100 -16.31 5.28 11.79
N LEU A 101 -16.22 4.92 10.50
CA LEU A 101 -17.37 5.02 9.58
C LEU A 101 -18.51 4.09 10.00
N ASP A 102 -18.20 2.85 10.39
CA ASP A 102 -19.17 1.89 10.91
C ASP A 102 -19.90 2.45 12.16
N ARG A 103 -19.17 3.12 13.08
CA ARG A 103 -19.77 3.77 14.27
C ARG A 103 -20.72 4.90 13.90
N LEU A 104 -20.45 5.61 12.80
CA LEU A 104 -21.30 6.68 12.28
C LEU A 104 -22.46 6.15 11.42
N GLY A 105 -22.54 4.84 11.18
CA GLY A 105 -23.54 4.23 10.30
C GLY A 105 -23.33 4.60 8.82
N VAL A 106 -22.10 4.91 8.43
CA VAL A 106 -21.73 5.32 7.08
C VAL A 106 -21.02 4.16 6.38
N SER A 107 -21.54 3.76 5.23
CA SER A 107 -20.88 2.79 4.33
C SER A 107 -20.01 3.55 3.33
N ALA A 108 -18.82 2.99 3.03
CA ALA A 108 -17.92 3.57 2.04
C ALA A 108 -18.15 2.97 0.65
N ASP A 109 -18.02 3.81 -0.38
CA ASP A 109 -18.07 3.33 -1.75
C ASP A 109 -16.91 2.37 -1.98
N HIS A 110 -17.18 1.21 -2.60
CA HIS A 110 -16.19 0.15 -2.79
C HIS A 110 -15.62 -0.46 -1.50
N GLU A 111 -16.33 -0.40 -0.36
CA GLU A 111 -15.90 -1.07 0.87
C GLU A 111 -15.76 -2.60 0.74
N THR A 112 -16.33 -3.19 -0.31
CA THR A 112 -16.19 -4.61 -0.67
C THR A 112 -14.99 -4.91 -1.57
N HIS A 113 -14.21 -3.90 -1.95
CA HIS A 113 -12.98 -4.11 -2.72
C HIS A 113 -12.03 -5.00 -1.91
N ASP A 114 -11.29 -5.89 -2.55
CA ASP A 114 -10.37 -6.80 -1.86
C ASP A 114 -9.31 -6.05 -1.01
N ALA A 115 -8.76 -4.94 -1.51
CA ALA A 115 -7.88 -4.01 -0.79
C ALA A 115 -8.46 -3.46 0.53
N SER A 116 -9.78 -3.31 0.66
CA SER A 116 -10.41 -2.83 1.90
C SER A 116 -10.65 -3.95 2.92
N LEU A 117 -10.50 -5.23 2.52
CA LEU A 117 -10.88 -6.38 3.33
C LEU A 117 -9.73 -7.31 3.71
N TRP A 118 -8.68 -7.36 2.89
CA TRP A 118 -7.57 -8.30 3.10
C TRP A 118 -6.87 -8.08 4.44
N ASN A 119 -6.30 -9.12 5.04
CA ASN A 119 -5.56 -9.00 6.29
C ASN A 119 -4.40 -10.01 6.30
N VAL A 120 -3.51 -9.86 7.27
CA VAL A 120 -2.36 -10.72 7.49
C VAL A 120 -2.33 -11.17 8.94
N SER A 121 -2.12 -12.47 9.17
CA SER A 121 -2.03 -13.08 10.48
C SER A 121 -0.59 -13.39 10.91
N ALA A 122 0.33 -13.56 9.96
CA ALA A 122 1.74 -13.83 10.23
C ALA A 122 2.68 -13.20 9.18
N ASP A 123 3.94 -12.96 9.57
CA ASP A 123 4.95 -12.40 8.64
C ASP A 123 5.26 -13.29 7.45
N SER A 124 5.05 -14.60 7.56
CA SER A 124 5.19 -15.53 6.44
C SER A 124 4.16 -15.32 5.33
N GLU A 125 3.13 -14.51 5.57
CA GLU A 125 2.09 -14.16 4.60
C GLU A 125 2.35 -12.82 3.90
N LEU A 126 3.42 -12.11 4.29
CA LEU A 126 3.93 -10.88 3.65
C LEU A 126 5.15 -11.21 2.77
#